data_AF-A0A9D3YT32-F1
#
_entry.id   AF-A0A9D3YT32-F1
#
_cell.length_a   1.000
_cell.length_b   1.000
_cell.length_c   1.000
_cell.angle_alpha   90.00
_cell.angle_beta   90.00
_cell.angle_gamma   90.00
#
_symmetry.space_group_name_H-M   'P 1'
#
loop_
_entity.id
_entity.type
_entity.pdbx_description
1 polymer ?
#
loop_
_entity_poly.entity_id
_entity_poly.type
_entity_poly.pdbx_seq_one_letter_code
_entity_poly.pdbx_strand_id
1 'polypeptide(L)'
;PVAGYISICPHAISTSIHKHEELLYTIKHEILHALGFTASLYAFFRDPMGRPLTPRDQYTGKPLNFDYSLSMYTWSDRVVAQVTRPAWRLKGQTIAKTVNMIVTQNVVREVRNHFNCPTLEGGELEDQGINGTALTHWEKRVFENEFMTGTYTQNPVISRITLALMEDTGWYNINYKNAGILEWGQNLGCDFVMKSCYEWMETRIARNEDIHPFCINVNRGQPLTECTRSRGAVAICNLAEFQASLPLQYQYFRSVAGVQASDAGRYGGSVSLADYCPYLQEFVWKQDDSFKRGSRCSISQNNLEQSQNHLLEYYGPNSKCFSHGLGWQLQHCRGVFKPLSGSGCYQYRCDTRSGLTLIVMGVEHRCYFEGQQILVTYSDSHWLHRGNITCPSCAEICQEEGLQCPPEQRDVYISTDSHAARIPCGKATHHRISQMLIASLLVLCYLCIRRTF
;
A
#
# COMPACT_ATOMS: atom_id res chain seq x y z
N PRO A 1 24.83 21.90 0.82
CA PRO A 1 25.09 21.73 -0.62
C PRO A 1 24.80 23.05 -1.34
N VAL A 2 25.69 23.52 -2.20
CA VAL A 2 25.53 24.83 -2.87
C VAL A 2 25.06 24.67 -4.32
N ALA A 3 25.50 23.60 -4.98
CA ALA A 3 25.07 23.23 -6.32
C ALA A 3 24.86 21.72 -6.39
N GLY A 4 23.91 21.31 -7.22
CA GLY A 4 23.62 19.93 -7.58
C GLY A 4 22.98 19.91 -8.96
N TYR A 5 23.03 18.78 -9.64
CA TYR A 5 22.38 18.61 -10.94
C TYR A 5 21.50 17.37 -10.89
N ILE A 6 20.37 17.46 -11.57
CA ILE A 6 19.51 16.32 -11.88
C ILE A 6 19.42 16.24 -13.39
N SER A 7 19.41 15.03 -13.93
CA SER A 7 19.27 14.81 -15.37
C SER A 7 18.04 13.95 -15.61
N ILE A 8 17.17 14.41 -16.51
CA ILE A 8 15.96 13.69 -16.89
C ILE A 8 16.14 13.24 -18.33
N CYS A 9 16.11 11.93 -18.57
CA CYS A 9 16.14 11.38 -19.91
C CYS A 9 14.92 11.87 -20.70
N PRO A 10 15.07 12.54 -21.86
CA PRO A 10 13.94 13.11 -22.60
C PRO A 10 12.82 12.10 -22.93
N HIS A 11 13.18 10.85 -23.21
CA HIS A 11 12.23 9.77 -23.52
C HIS A 11 11.41 9.30 -22.31
N ALA A 12 11.83 9.62 -21.08
CA ALA A 12 11.08 9.31 -19.87
C ALA A 12 9.97 10.35 -19.60
N ILE A 13 10.03 11.52 -20.25
CA ILE A 13 9.01 12.55 -20.13
C ILE A 13 7.78 12.12 -20.95
N SER A 14 6.66 11.94 -20.26
CA SER A 14 5.41 11.54 -20.88
C SER A 14 4.28 12.51 -20.52
N THR A 15 3.36 12.68 -21.46
CA THR A 15 2.11 13.43 -21.28
C THR A 15 1.04 12.63 -20.53
N SER A 16 1.28 11.34 -20.24
CA SER A 16 0.41 10.53 -19.39
C SER A 16 0.48 11.04 -17.94
N ILE A 17 -0.68 11.29 -17.33
CA ILE A 17 -0.82 11.79 -15.95
C ILE A 17 -0.06 10.90 -14.94
N HIS A 18 0.03 9.60 -15.17
CA HIS A 18 0.69 8.65 -14.25
C HIS A 18 2.19 8.71 -14.32
N LYS A 19 2.68 8.71 -15.55
CA LYS A 19 4.09 8.94 -15.82
C LYS A 19 4.49 10.34 -15.34
N HIS A 20 3.55 11.28 -15.26
CA HIS A 20 3.79 12.59 -14.66
C HIS A 20 3.92 12.54 -13.13
N GLU A 21 3.04 11.84 -12.41
CA GLU A 21 3.17 11.68 -10.95
C GLU A 21 4.44 10.91 -10.55
N GLU A 22 4.73 9.81 -11.26
CA GLU A 22 5.97 9.05 -11.10
C GLU A 22 7.19 9.91 -11.42
N LEU A 23 7.17 10.68 -12.51
CA LEU A 23 8.25 11.61 -12.85
C LEU A 23 8.43 12.70 -11.79
N LEU A 24 7.35 13.29 -11.28
CA LEU A 24 7.42 14.28 -10.20
C LEU A 24 7.99 13.69 -8.92
N TYR A 25 7.64 12.44 -8.60
CA TYR A 25 8.26 11.69 -7.52
C TYR A 25 9.76 11.56 -7.76
N THR A 26 10.18 11.02 -8.90
CA THR A 26 11.60 10.80 -9.23
C THR A 26 12.39 12.10 -9.17
N ILE A 27 11.87 13.20 -9.74
CA ILE A 27 12.54 14.51 -9.68
C ILE A 27 12.77 14.95 -8.24
N LYS A 28 11.74 14.88 -7.39
CA LYS A 28 11.84 15.26 -5.97
C LYS A 28 12.80 14.33 -5.21
N HIS A 29 12.84 13.04 -5.56
CA HIS A 29 13.73 12.04 -4.98
C HIS A 29 15.20 12.37 -5.28
N GLU A 30 15.52 12.64 -6.55
CA GLU A 30 16.86 13.05 -6.96
C GLU A 30 17.27 14.41 -6.36
N ILE A 31 16.32 15.32 -6.15
CA ILE A 31 16.58 16.57 -5.43
C ILE A 31 17.01 16.28 -3.99
N LEU A 32 16.38 15.33 -3.28
CA LEU A 32 16.78 14.99 -1.91
C LEU A 32 18.19 14.39 -1.83
N HIS A 33 18.59 13.59 -2.82
CA HIS A 33 19.99 13.15 -2.95
C HIS A 33 20.94 14.35 -3.08
N ALA A 34 20.66 15.27 -4.01
CA ALA A 34 21.47 16.47 -4.22
C ALA A 34 21.52 17.38 -2.96
N LEU A 35 20.45 17.40 -2.16
CA LEU A 35 20.35 18.18 -0.94
C LEU A 35 21.06 17.54 0.25
N GLY A 36 21.31 16.23 0.27
CA GLY A 36 22.13 15.65 1.33
C GLY A 36 21.99 14.16 1.61
N PHE A 37 20.92 13.53 1.15
CA PHE A 37 20.75 12.10 1.38
C PHE A 37 21.54 11.30 0.35
N THR A 38 22.85 11.22 0.52
CA THR A 38 23.71 10.38 -0.32
C THR A 38 24.99 10.03 0.43
N ALA A 39 25.49 8.81 0.23
CA ALA A 39 26.68 8.29 0.91
C ALA A 39 27.90 9.22 0.80
N SER A 40 28.07 9.87 -0.36
CA SER A 40 29.18 10.80 -0.60
C SER A 40 29.16 12.06 0.28
N LEU A 41 28.00 12.36 0.90
CA LEU A 41 27.78 13.53 1.73
C LEU A 41 27.74 13.23 3.23
N TYR A 42 27.59 11.97 3.65
CA TYR A 42 27.51 11.59 5.07
C TYR A 42 28.73 12.02 5.87
N ALA A 43 29.92 11.91 5.28
CA ALA A 43 31.14 12.39 5.92
C ALA A 43 31.05 13.88 6.26
N PHE A 44 30.25 14.68 5.56
CA PHE A 44 30.16 16.13 5.73
C PHE A 44 29.15 16.60 6.78
N PHE A 45 28.39 15.68 7.39
CA PHE A 45 27.35 16.03 8.36
C PHE A 45 27.91 16.73 9.60
N ARG A 46 27.07 17.55 10.22
CA ARG A 46 27.39 18.38 11.38
C ARG A 46 26.32 18.21 12.45
N ASP A 47 26.74 18.36 13.69
CA ASP A 47 25.81 18.40 14.82
C ASP A 47 25.01 19.72 14.86
N PRO A 48 24.02 19.86 15.76
CA PRO A 48 23.22 21.08 15.86
C PRO A 48 24.01 22.35 16.21
N MET A 49 25.24 22.21 16.70
CA MET A 49 26.16 23.32 17.01
C MET A 49 27.11 23.60 15.84
N GLY A 50 26.90 22.97 14.68
CA GLY A 50 27.72 23.11 13.48
C GLY A 50 29.06 22.38 13.54
N ARG A 51 29.32 21.58 14.58
CA ARG A 51 30.58 20.83 14.72
C ARG A 51 30.56 19.59 13.82
N PRO A 52 31.63 19.26 13.10
CA PRO A 52 31.68 18.07 12.25
C PRO A 52 31.40 16.77 13.03
N LEU A 53 30.53 15.91 12.49
CA LEU A 53 30.32 14.55 13.01
C LEU A 53 31.45 13.60 12.62
N THR A 54 32.09 13.85 11.49
CA THR A 54 33.30 13.13 11.06
C THR A 54 34.53 14.02 11.25
N PRO A 55 35.66 13.48 11.77
CA PRO A 55 36.91 14.22 11.91
C PRO A 55 37.34 14.94 10.62
N ARG A 56 37.94 16.12 10.78
CA ARG A 56 38.38 16.98 9.68
C ARG A 56 39.88 17.16 9.69
N ASP A 57 40.45 17.27 8.49
CA ASP A 57 41.78 17.82 8.31
C ASP A 57 41.77 19.30 8.70
N GLN A 58 42.73 19.70 9.54
CA GLN A 58 42.77 21.03 10.15
C GLN A 58 43.07 22.16 9.16
N TYR A 59 43.68 21.85 8.00
CA TYR A 59 44.07 22.86 7.02
C TYR A 59 43.04 22.99 5.90
N THR A 60 42.54 21.87 5.39
CA THR A 60 41.59 21.82 4.27
C THR A 60 40.14 21.86 4.72
N GLY A 61 39.84 21.53 5.97
CA GLY A 61 38.48 21.41 6.50
C GLY A 61 37.68 20.24 5.92
N LYS A 62 38.32 19.34 5.16
CA LYS A 62 37.68 18.16 4.55
C LYS A 62 37.74 16.96 5.49
N PRO A 63 36.87 15.94 5.32
CA PRO A 63 36.98 14.69 6.06
C PRO A 63 38.36 14.05 5.86
N LEU A 64 38.90 13.40 6.91
CA LEU A 64 40.28 12.86 6.88
C LEU A 64 40.48 11.72 5.87
N ASN A 65 39.49 10.82 5.80
CA ASN A 65 39.61 9.57 5.06
C ASN A 65 38.83 9.63 3.76
N PHE A 66 39.50 9.31 2.65
CA PHE A 66 38.91 9.22 1.32
C PHE A 66 39.05 7.80 0.79
N ASP A 67 37.93 7.17 0.44
CA ASP A 67 37.90 5.88 -0.21
C ASP A 67 38.02 6.07 -1.72
N TYR A 68 39.18 5.67 -2.27
CA TYR A 68 39.45 5.79 -3.71
C TYR A 68 38.64 4.82 -4.56
N SER A 69 38.21 3.68 -4.00
CA SER A 69 37.38 2.71 -4.72
C SER A 69 35.95 3.21 -4.91
N LEU A 70 35.41 3.87 -3.88
CA LEU A 70 34.08 4.47 -3.89
C LEU A 70 34.09 5.94 -4.35
N SER A 71 35.28 6.53 -4.54
CA SER A 71 35.48 7.93 -4.90
C SER A 71 34.75 8.92 -3.97
N MET A 72 34.75 8.64 -2.66
CA MET A 72 34.05 9.48 -1.68
C MET A 72 34.78 9.53 -0.34
N TYR A 73 34.50 10.57 0.45
CA TYR A 73 34.96 10.64 1.83
C TYR A 73 34.18 9.67 2.71
N THR A 74 34.87 8.98 3.61
CA THR A 74 34.23 8.06 4.55
C THR A 74 33.74 8.82 5.77
N TRP A 75 32.56 8.45 6.26
CA TRP A 75 31.95 8.97 7.47
C TRP A 75 32.53 8.34 8.74
N SER A 76 32.19 8.92 9.90
CA SER A 76 32.41 8.31 11.21
C SER A 76 31.24 7.43 11.63
N ASP A 77 31.49 6.61 12.66
CA ASP A 77 30.51 5.80 13.39
C ASP A 77 29.40 6.64 14.06
N ARG A 78 29.57 7.96 14.18
CA ARG A 78 28.53 8.89 14.65
C ARG A 78 27.48 9.23 13.59
N VAL A 79 27.75 8.93 12.32
CA VAL A 79 26.81 9.19 11.21
C VAL A 79 26.20 7.88 10.74
N VAL A 80 27.04 6.94 10.31
CA VAL A 80 26.59 5.61 9.91
C VAL A 80 27.40 4.56 10.67
N ALA A 81 26.70 3.63 11.31
CA ALA A 81 27.31 2.53 12.02
C ALA A 81 26.86 1.19 11.44
N GLN A 82 27.75 0.20 11.50
CA GLN A 82 27.40 -1.18 11.23
C GLN A 82 26.84 -1.82 12.50
N VAL A 83 25.67 -2.45 12.36
CA VAL A 83 24.98 -3.10 13.47
C VAL A 83 24.73 -4.55 13.11
N THR A 84 25.17 -5.46 13.97
CA THR A 84 25.01 -6.90 13.76
C THR A 84 23.83 -7.44 14.56
N ARG A 85 22.88 -8.05 13.87
CA ARG A 85 21.82 -8.88 14.45
C ARG A 85 22.37 -10.31 14.59
N PRO A 86 22.71 -10.81 15.79
CA PRO A 86 23.41 -12.09 15.95
C PRO A 86 22.52 -13.31 15.71
N ALA A 87 21.21 -13.14 15.81
CA ALA A 87 20.23 -14.22 15.72
C ALA A 87 19.17 -13.95 14.64
N TRP A 88 19.61 -13.63 13.42
CA TRP A 88 18.72 -13.42 12.29
C TRP A 88 18.17 -14.76 11.79
N ARG A 89 16.92 -15.06 12.14
CA ARG A 89 16.29 -16.34 11.80
C ARG A 89 15.82 -16.37 10.36
N LEU A 90 16.18 -17.43 9.65
CA LEU A 90 15.73 -17.78 8.31
C LEU A 90 15.02 -19.13 8.35
N LYS A 91 14.47 -19.56 7.22
CA LYS A 91 13.90 -20.91 7.10
C LYS A 91 15.00 -21.96 7.33
N GLY A 92 14.92 -22.66 8.47
CA GLY A 92 15.80 -23.78 8.81
C GLY A 92 17.21 -23.41 9.30
N GLN A 93 17.54 -22.13 9.41
CA GLN A 93 18.85 -21.68 9.90
C GLN A 93 18.76 -20.33 10.61
N THR A 94 19.77 -20.02 11.43
CA THR A 94 19.94 -18.71 12.06
C THR A 94 21.33 -18.21 11.71
N ILE A 95 21.43 -16.97 11.23
CA ILE A 95 22.69 -16.35 10.82
C ILE A 95 22.92 -15.04 11.57
N ALA A 96 24.13 -14.52 11.53
CA ALA A 96 24.39 -13.12 11.86
C ALA A 96 24.12 -12.26 10.61
N LYS A 97 23.25 -11.24 10.71
CA LYS A 97 23.04 -10.23 9.65
C LYS A 97 23.66 -8.91 10.11
N THR A 98 24.58 -8.36 9.32
CA THR A 98 25.12 -7.01 9.55
C THR A 98 24.42 -6.03 8.62
N VAL A 99 23.94 -4.93 9.17
CA VAL A 99 23.25 -3.86 8.42
C VAL A 99 23.94 -2.53 8.68
N ASN A 100 23.82 -1.59 7.74
CA ASN A 100 24.29 -0.22 7.92
C ASN A 100 23.13 0.66 8.38
N MET A 101 23.33 1.50 9.38
CA MET A 101 22.28 2.37 9.91
C MET A 101 22.76 3.81 10.02
N ILE A 102 21.89 4.76 9.68
CA ILE A 102 22.06 6.16 10.09
C ILE A 102 21.75 6.26 11.58
N VAL A 103 22.76 6.61 12.39
CA VAL A 103 22.68 6.63 13.87
C VAL A 103 22.70 8.06 14.44
N THR A 104 22.38 9.04 13.60
CA THR A 104 22.32 10.45 14.00
C THR A 104 21.13 10.73 14.92
N GLN A 105 21.25 11.77 15.75
CA GLN A 105 20.38 11.99 16.91
C GLN A 105 18.89 12.08 16.55
N ASN A 106 18.52 12.88 15.55
CA ASN A 106 17.11 13.06 15.20
C ASN A 106 16.57 11.83 14.46
N VAL A 107 17.35 11.21 13.58
CA VAL A 107 16.97 9.94 12.93
C VAL A 107 16.65 8.88 13.98
N VAL A 108 17.54 8.66 14.95
CA VAL A 108 17.32 7.71 16.05
C VAL A 108 16.04 8.02 16.82
N ARG A 109 15.80 9.29 17.15
CA ARG A 109 14.56 9.71 17.82
C ARG A 109 13.33 9.33 16.98
N GLU A 110 13.33 9.66 15.70
CA GLU A 110 12.17 9.48 14.83
C GLU A 110 11.90 8.00 14.53
N VAL A 111 12.92 7.17 14.28
CA VAL A 111 12.70 5.73 14.05
C VAL A 111 12.22 5.02 15.31
N ARG A 112 12.74 5.39 16.49
CA ARG A 112 12.27 4.82 17.77
C ARG A 112 10.81 5.14 18.03
N ASN A 113 10.42 6.40 17.78
CA ASN A 113 9.04 6.85 17.90
C ASN A 113 8.14 6.17 16.87
N HIS A 114 8.58 6.09 15.61
CA HIS A 114 7.80 5.50 14.51
C HIS A 114 7.51 4.02 14.76
N PHE A 115 8.54 3.21 15.02
CA PHE A 115 8.36 1.77 15.24
C PHE A 115 7.88 1.43 16.66
N ASN A 116 7.85 2.38 17.59
CA ASN A 116 7.69 2.11 19.03
C ASN A 116 8.74 1.10 19.55
N CYS A 117 10.01 1.35 19.25
CA CYS A 117 11.13 0.51 19.66
C CYS A 117 12.24 1.34 20.33
N PRO A 118 12.26 1.46 21.67
CA PRO A 118 13.22 2.30 22.38
C PRO A 118 14.70 1.91 22.22
N THR A 119 14.96 0.65 21.87
CA THR A 119 16.32 0.10 21.74
C THR A 119 16.88 0.18 20.31
N LEU A 120 16.09 0.64 19.33
CA LEU A 120 16.56 0.71 17.94
C LEU A 120 17.73 1.68 17.80
N GLU A 121 18.78 1.27 17.10
CA GLU A 121 20.06 1.99 17.04
C GLU A 121 20.09 3.10 16.00
N GLY A 122 19.25 3.02 14.96
CA GLY A 122 19.22 3.97 13.84
C GLY A 122 18.25 3.58 12.74
N GLY A 123 18.23 4.36 11.66
CA GLY A 123 17.48 4.05 10.45
C GLY A 123 18.29 3.15 9.52
N GLU A 124 17.79 1.96 9.22
CA GLU A 124 18.44 0.98 8.33
C GLU A 124 18.54 1.51 6.90
N LEU A 125 19.75 1.47 6.35
CA LEU A 125 20.04 1.81 4.97
C LEU A 125 19.94 0.55 4.11
N GLU A 126 19.51 0.73 2.87
CA GLU A 126 19.42 -0.30 1.85
C GLU A 126 20.76 -1.04 1.67
N ASP A 127 20.70 -2.38 1.68
CA ASP A 127 21.86 -3.26 1.52
C ASP A 127 21.88 -3.99 0.15
N GLN A 128 20.84 -3.84 -0.67
CA GLN A 128 20.73 -4.42 -2.01
C GLN A 128 20.74 -3.40 -3.15
N GLY A 129 20.70 -3.92 -4.38
CA GLY A 129 20.52 -3.14 -5.61
C GLY A 129 21.77 -3.07 -6.50
N ILE A 130 21.68 -2.23 -7.53
CA ILE A 130 22.78 -1.96 -8.47
C ILE A 130 23.74 -0.94 -7.81
N ASN A 131 24.96 -0.82 -8.33
CA ASN A 131 25.94 0.17 -7.89
C ASN A 131 25.31 1.57 -7.76
N GLY A 132 25.18 2.08 -6.54
CA GLY A 132 24.53 3.36 -6.23
C GLY A 132 23.17 3.29 -5.49
N THR A 133 22.57 2.11 -5.30
CA THR A 133 21.35 1.94 -4.49
C THR A 133 21.65 1.72 -3.00
N ALA A 134 22.64 0.87 -2.70
CA ALA A 134 23.04 0.60 -1.33
C ALA A 134 23.60 1.86 -0.64
N LEU A 135 23.32 2.02 0.65
CA LEU A 135 23.74 3.15 1.50
C LEU A 135 23.18 4.53 1.15
N THR A 136 22.52 4.72 0.02
CA THR A 136 21.97 6.00 -0.45
C THR A 136 20.46 6.10 -0.24
N HIS A 137 19.81 5.01 0.17
CA HIS A 137 18.38 4.89 0.38
C HIS A 137 18.08 4.24 1.73
N TRP A 138 16.87 4.44 2.21
CA TRP A 138 16.31 3.65 3.31
C TRP A 138 16.02 2.21 2.87
N GLU A 139 16.22 1.28 3.79
CA GLU A 139 15.90 -0.14 3.61
C GLU A 139 14.41 -0.35 3.34
N LYS A 140 14.08 -0.84 2.14
CA LYS A 140 12.68 -0.93 1.72
C LYS A 140 11.87 -1.93 2.53
N ARG A 141 12.47 -3.00 3.09
CA ARG A 141 11.77 -3.96 3.95
C ARG A 141 11.10 -3.28 5.15
N VAL A 142 11.76 -2.31 5.78
CA VAL A 142 11.26 -1.67 7.02
C VAL A 142 10.63 -0.30 6.79
N PHE A 143 10.84 0.31 5.63
CA PHE A 143 10.31 1.65 5.31
C PHE A 143 9.36 1.72 4.11
N GLU A 144 9.30 0.68 3.26
CA GLU A 144 8.42 0.52 2.08
C GLU A 144 8.12 1.78 1.26
N ASN A 145 7.05 2.52 1.58
CA ASN A 145 6.63 3.74 0.88
C ASN A 145 7.21 5.03 1.44
N GLU A 146 8.26 4.95 2.25
CA GLU A 146 9.11 6.10 2.52
C GLU A 146 9.73 6.61 1.20
N PHE A 147 9.69 7.93 1.05
CA PHE A 147 10.07 8.63 -0.16
C PHE A 147 11.50 8.35 -0.65
N MET A 148 12.42 8.00 0.25
CA MET A 148 13.83 7.75 -0.02
C MET A 148 14.18 6.26 -0.02
N THR A 149 13.23 5.38 -0.33
CA THR A 149 13.51 3.98 -0.67
C THR A 149 13.93 3.84 -2.14
N GLY A 150 14.76 2.84 -2.46
CA GLY A 150 15.43 2.72 -3.76
C GLY A 150 14.58 2.34 -4.97
N THR A 151 13.25 2.31 -4.84
CA THR A 151 12.33 2.12 -5.97
C THR A 151 11.00 2.81 -5.71
N TYR A 152 10.40 3.35 -6.77
CA TYR A 152 9.09 3.96 -6.68
C TYR A 152 8.05 2.92 -6.24
N THR A 153 7.21 3.34 -5.29
CA THR A 153 6.02 2.59 -4.88
C THR A 153 4.84 3.54 -4.84
N GLN A 154 3.63 2.98 -4.82
CA GLN A 154 2.44 3.80 -4.72
C GLN A 154 2.49 4.59 -3.43
N ASN A 155 1.99 5.82 -3.47
CA ASN A 155 1.79 6.62 -2.27
C ASN A 155 3.07 6.95 -1.48
N PRO A 156 4.10 7.48 -2.14
CA PRO A 156 5.36 7.79 -1.48
C PRO A 156 5.19 8.90 -0.43
N VAL A 157 5.84 8.74 0.72
CA VAL A 157 5.69 9.60 1.90
C VAL A 157 7.03 10.20 2.30
N ILE A 158 7.16 11.53 2.23
CA ILE A 158 8.27 12.24 2.88
C ILE A 158 7.95 12.26 4.38
N SER A 159 8.48 11.27 5.10
CA SER A 159 8.14 11.05 6.51
C SER A 159 8.96 11.94 7.45
N ARG A 160 8.63 11.89 8.74
CA ARG A 160 9.49 12.51 9.78
C ARG A 160 10.91 11.93 9.77
N ILE A 161 11.12 10.71 9.27
CA ILE A 161 12.42 10.02 9.27
C ILE A 161 13.36 10.63 8.23
N THR A 162 12.92 10.80 6.98
CA THR A 162 13.70 11.52 5.96
C THR A 162 13.94 12.96 6.35
N LEU A 163 12.92 13.64 6.88
CA LEU A 163 13.07 15.01 7.35
C LEU A 163 14.09 15.12 8.51
N ALA A 164 14.13 14.14 9.41
CA ALA A 164 15.14 14.08 10.47
C ALA A 164 16.56 13.86 9.93
N LEU A 165 16.73 13.04 8.89
CA LEU A 165 18.02 12.93 8.22
C LEU A 165 18.44 14.27 7.63
N MET A 166 17.51 15.00 6.99
CA MET A 166 17.80 16.32 6.44
C MET A 166 18.18 17.33 7.54
N GLU A 167 17.53 17.29 8.71
CA GLU A 167 17.94 18.09 9.88
C GLU A 167 19.34 17.69 10.38
N ASP A 168 19.61 16.39 10.49
CA ASP A 168 20.89 15.83 10.96
C ASP A 168 22.08 16.04 10.00
N THR A 169 21.83 16.52 8.78
CA THR A 169 22.91 17.05 7.93
C THR A 169 23.61 18.26 8.58
N GLY A 170 22.89 18.99 9.44
CA GLY A 170 23.31 20.28 10.00
C GLY A 170 23.21 21.44 9.00
N TRP A 171 22.52 21.26 7.86
CA TRP A 171 22.39 22.28 6.81
C TRP A 171 21.00 22.92 6.72
N TYR A 172 19.99 22.26 7.28
CA TYR A 172 18.59 22.66 7.13
C TYR A 172 17.90 22.71 8.49
N ASN A 173 17.00 23.69 8.64
CA ASN A 173 16.01 23.70 9.71
C ASN A 173 14.70 23.16 9.15
N ILE A 174 14.10 22.21 9.85
CA ILE A 174 12.98 21.42 9.34
C ILE A 174 11.68 21.78 10.05
N ASN A 175 10.62 21.99 9.26
CA ASN A 175 9.27 22.09 9.79
C ASN A 175 8.57 20.73 9.70
N TYR A 176 8.63 19.96 10.79
CA TYR A 176 7.99 18.65 10.89
C TYR A 176 6.46 18.65 10.75
N LYS A 177 5.78 19.81 10.79
CA LYS A 177 4.33 19.89 10.53
C LYS A 177 3.95 19.52 9.10
N ASN A 178 4.91 19.60 8.18
CA ASN A 178 4.73 19.22 6.77
C ASN A 178 5.13 17.76 6.50
N ALA A 179 5.48 17.00 7.53
CA ALA A 179 5.80 15.59 7.38
C ALA A 179 4.56 14.80 6.98
N GLY A 180 4.69 13.90 6.00
CA GLY A 180 3.69 12.90 5.74
C GLY A 180 3.67 11.84 6.84
N ILE A 181 2.51 11.20 7.02
CA ILE A 181 2.34 10.08 7.95
C ILE A 181 2.76 8.80 7.22
N LEU A 182 3.86 8.20 7.66
CA LEU A 182 4.27 6.86 7.22
C LEU A 182 3.52 5.85 8.08
N GLU A 183 2.65 5.06 7.48
CA GLU A 183 1.89 4.03 8.22
C GLU A 183 2.68 2.70 8.29
N TRP A 184 3.52 2.44 7.29
CA TRP A 184 4.32 1.23 7.20
C TRP A 184 5.25 1.09 8.41
N GLY A 185 5.12 -0.02 9.14
CA GLY A 185 5.95 -0.30 10.31
C GLY A 185 5.55 0.46 11.59
N GLN A 186 4.59 1.39 11.52
CA GLN A 186 4.26 2.23 12.66
C GLN A 186 3.75 1.41 13.84
N ASN A 187 4.34 1.61 15.02
CA ASN A 187 4.01 0.93 16.27
C ASN A 187 4.11 -0.62 16.24
N LEU A 188 4.82 -1.20 15.27
CA LEU A 188 4.97 -2.66 15.15
C LEU A 188 6.02 -3.26 16.11
N GLY A 189 6.77 -2.42 16.81
CA GLY A 189 7.71 -2.80 17.85
C GLY A 189 9.06 -3.27 17.32
N CYS A 190 9.97 -3.57 18.25
CA CYS A 190 11.34 -3.98 17.92
C CYS A 190 11.41 -5.26 17.09
N ASP A 191 10.47 -6.20 17.30
CA ASP A 191 10.43 -7.46 16.57
C ASP A 191 10.22 -7.27 15.07
N PHE A 192 9.49 -6.23 14.65
CA PHE A 192 9.29 -5.94 13.22
C PHE A 192 10.58 -5.47 12.54
N VAL A 193 11.24 -4.49 13.17
CA VAL A 193 12.38 -3.79 12.56
C VAL A 193 13.70 -4.56 12.74
N MET A 194 13.88 -5.27 13.85
CA MET A 194 15.15 -5.94 14.19
C MET A 194 15.22 -7.43 13.78
N LYS A 195 14.12 -8.05 13.34
CA LYS A 195 14.09 -9.46 12.91
C LYS A 195 13.75 -9.58 11.43
N SER A 196 13.94 -10.78 10.89
CA SER A 196 13.56 -11.10 9.51
C SER A 196 12.05 -11.11 9.34
N CYS A 197 11.58 -10.84 8.13
CA CYS A 197 10.15 -10.99 7.82
C CYS A 197 9.67 -12.45 7.98
N TYR A 198 10.57 -13.43 7.79
CA TYR A 198 10.29 -14.84 8.13
C TYR A 198 9.93 -15.00 9.61
N GLU A 199 10.79 -14.51 10.51
CA GLU A 199 10.57 -14.67 11.94
C GLU A 199 9.33 -13.93 12.42
N TRP A 200 9.10 -12.73 11.89
CA TRP A 200 7.89 -11.95 12.14
C TRP A 200 6.63 -12.74 11.78
N MET A 201 6.55 -13.24 10.52
CA MET A 201 5.39 -13.96 10.03
C MET A 201 5.18 -15.26 10.81
N GLU A 202 6.22 -16.07 11.00
CA GLU A 202 6.11 -17.36 11.68
C GLU A 202 5.67 -17.20 13.14
N THR A 203 6.20 -16.21 13.85
CA THR A 203 5.86 -15.98 15.26
C THR A 203 4.40 -15.56 15.41
N ARG A 204 3.91 -14.70 14.51
CA ARG A 204 2.52 -14.22 14.52
C ARG A 204 1.54 -15.30 14.08
N ILE A 205 1.85 -16.05 13.02
CA ILE A 205 1.05 -17.20 12.58
C ILE A 205 0.91 -18.22 13.73
N ALA A 206 2.01 -18.54 14.42
CA ALA A 206 1.99 -19.47 15.55
C ALA A 206 1.13 -18.98 16.73
N ARG A 207 0.93 -17.67 16.87
CA ARG A 207 0.09 -17.04 17.90
C ARG A 207 -1.32 -16.69 17.42
N ASN A 208 -1.66 -17.02 16.17
CA ASN A 208 -2.89 -16.59 15.53
C ASN A 208 -3.08 -15.05 15.55
N GLU A 209 -1.98 -14.33 15.38
CA GLU A 209 -1.92 -12.87 15.28
C GLU A 209 -1.85 -12.42 13.82
N ASP A 210 -2.30 -11.20 13.58
CA ASP A 210 -2.19 -10.55 12.28
C ASP A 210 -0.72 -10.42 11.83
N ILE A 211 -0.40 -10.78 10.59
CA ILE A 211 0.94 -10.73 10.00
C ILE A 211 1.25 -9.44 9.25
N HIS A 212 0.27 -8.54 9.08
CA HIS A 212 0.49 -7.27 8.38
C HIS A 212 1.74 -6.53 8.88
N PRO A 213 2.45 -5.84 7.97
CA PRO A 213 2.08 -5.59 6.57
C PRO A 213 2.49 -6.70 5.59
N PHE A 214 3.14 -7.76 6.07
CA PHE A 214 3.52 -8.90 5.23
C PHE A 214 2.32 -9.80 4.93
N CYS A 215 2.42 -10.61 3.87
CA CYS A 215 1.32 -11.43 3.37
C CYS A 215 1.79 -12.78 2.82
N ILE A 216 0.89 -13.76 2.77
CA ILE A 216 1.23 -15.15 2.37
C ILE A 216 0.32 -15.71 1.24
N ASN A 217 -0.64 -14.91 0.78
CA ASN A 217 -1.64 -15.34 -0.20
C ASN A 217 -1.09 -15.28 -1.62
N VAL A 218 -1.24 -16.38 -2.38
CA VAL A 218 -0.80 -16.45 -3.78
C VAL A 218 -1.91 -16.00 -4.71
N ASN A 219 -1.58 -15.08 -5.61
CA ASN A 219 -2.49 -14.65 -6.68
C ASN A 219 -2.54 -15.70 -7.80
N ARG A 220 -3.34 -16.76 -7.65
CA ARG A 220 -3.50 -17.84 -8.65
C ARG A 220 -4.49 -17.47 -9.76
N GLY A 221 -4.14 -16.47 -10.56
CA GLY A 221 -4.94 -16.04 -11.71
C GLY A 221 -6.12 -15.12 -11.37
N GLN A 222 -6.42 -14.91 -10.09
CA GLN A 222 -7.39 -13.91 -9.60
C GLN A 222 -6.82 -13.27 -8.33
N PRO A 223 -6.37 -12.00 -8.37
CA PRO A 223 -5.75 -11.37 -7.20
C PRO A 223 -6.77 -11.14 -6.09
N LEU A 224 -6.57 -11.76 -4.92
CA LEU A 224 -7.42 -11.48 -3.77
C LEU A 224 -7.03 -10.11 -3.21
N THR A 225 -8.01 -9.22 -3.12
CA THR A 225 -7.83 -7.88 -2.55
C THR A 225 -7.97 -7.93 -1.03
N GLU A 226 -7.05 -7.31 -0.31
CA GLU A 226 -7.04 -7.19 1.15
C GLU A 226 -6.94 -5.72 1.56
N CYS A 227 -7.27 -5.39 2.80
CA CYS A 227 -7.09 -4.03 3.29
C CYS A 227 -5.67 -3.82 3.80
N THR A 228 -5.10 -2.63 3.56
CA THR A 228 -3.90 -2.22 4.31
C THR A 228 -4.20 -2.22 5.81
N ARG A 229 -3.15 -2.31 6.65
CA ARG A 229 -3.30 -2.32 8.11
C ARG A 229 -4.10 -1.12 8.64
N SER A 230 -3.89 0.06 8.08
CA SER A 230 -4.61 1.30 8.42
C SER A 230 -6.02 1.37 7.85
N ARG A 231 -6.39 0.39 7.01
CA ARG A 231 -7.59 0.39 6.16
C ARG A 231 -7.68 1.62 5.25
N GLY A 232 -6.58 2.32 5.00
CA GLY A 232 -6.57 3.49 4.11
C GLY A 232 -6.75 3.15 2.64
N ALA A 233 -6.49 1.90 2.25
CA ALA A 233 -6.51 1.47 0.87
C ALA A 233 -6.82 -0.03 0.72
N VAL A 234 -7.27 -0.37 -0.49
CA VAL A 234 -7.29 -1.75 -0.98
C VAL A 234 -5.89 -2.10 -1.49
N ALA A 235 -5.42 -3.30 -1.19
CA ALA A 235 -4.09 -3.79 -1.53
C ALA A 235 -4.15 -5.22 -2.06
N ILE A 236 -3.08 -5.67 -2.69
CA ILE A 236 -2.90 -7.04 -3.16
C ILE A 236 -1.57 -7.56 -2.59
N CYS A 237 -1.53 -8.82 -2.20
CA CYS A 237 -0.28 -9.45 -1.79
C CYS A 237 0.68 -9.55 -3.00
N ASN A 238 1.86 -8.94 -2.92
CA ASN A 238 2.84 -8.97 -4.02
C ASN A 238 3.67 -10.28 -4.07
N LEU A 239 3.15 -11.35 -3.49
CA LEU A 239 3.74 -12.68 -3.54
C LEU A 239 3.68 -13.22 -4.97
N ALA A 240 4.85 -13.56 -5.52
CA ALA A 240 5.01 -14.02 -6.88
C ALA A 240 5.77 -15.35 -6.95
N GLU A 241 5.57 -16.09 -8.04
CA GLU A 241 6.34 -17.28 -8.39
C GLU A 241 7.51 -16.91 -9.30
N PHE A 242 8.70 -17.38 -8.96
CA PHE A 242 9.92 -17.22 -9.74
C PHE A 242 10.22 -18.48 -10.58
N GLN A 243 10.97 -18.29 -11.67
CA GLN A 243 11.36 -19.39 -12.56
C GLN A 243 12.28 -20.40 -11.85
N ALA A 244 13.13 -19.93 -10.94
CA ALA A 244 14.02 -20.73 -10.12
C ALA A 244 13.78 -20.44 -8.64
N SER A 245 14.25 -21.35 -7.77
CA SER A 245 14.21 -21.12 -6.33
C SER A 245 15.03 -19.89 -5.96
N LEU A 246 14.48 -19.06 -5.09
CA LEU A 246 15.18 -17.90 -4.53
C LEU A 246 16.38 -18.38 -3.68
N PRO A 247 17.42 -17.55 -3.51
CA PRO A 247 18.48 -17.80 -2.52
C PRO A 247 17.90 -18.11 -1.13
N LEU A 248 18.58 -18.97 -0.36
CA LEU A 248 18.06 -19.45 0.94
C LEU A 248 17.70 -18.32 1.91
N GLN A 249 18.43 -17.21 1.88
CA GLN A 249 18.14 -16.03 2.71
C GLN A 249 16.82 -15.33 2.38
N TYR A 250 16.26 -15.58 1.20
CA TYR A 250 15.00 -15.00 0.70
C TYR A 250 13.86 -16.02 0.62
N GLN A 251 14.05 -17.24 1.15
CA GLN A 251 13.01 -18.27 1.20
C GLN A 251 12.26 -18.20 2.53
N TYR A 252 11.06 -17.62 2.52
CA TYR A 252 10.31 -17.31 3.74
C TYR A 252 9.17 -18.27 4.07
N PHE A 253 8.97 -19.31 3.27
CA PHE A 253 7.79 -20.15 3.41
C PHE A 253 8.16 -21.61 3.65
N ARG A 254 7.60 -22.20 4.72
CA ARG A 254 7.61 -23.66 4.91
C ARG A 254 6.66 -24.34 3.94
N SER A 255 5.47 -23.77 3.80
CA SER A 255 4.45 -24.16 2.83
C SER A 255 3.74 -22.90 2.35
N VAL A 256 3.17 -22.99 1.15
CA VAL A 256 2.34 -21.93 0.57
C VAL A 256 1.04 -22.59 0.12
N ALA A 257 -0.10 -21.97 0.44
CA ALA A 257 -1.41 -22.57 0.21
C ALA A 257 -1.59 -22.96 -1.27
N GLY A 258 -1.90 -24.25 -1.49
CA GLY A 258 -2.07 -24.86 -2.81
C GLY A 258 -0.78 -25.13 -3.59
N VAL A 259 0.40 -24.75 -3.10
CA VAL A 259 1.70 -24.98 -3.75
C VAL A 259 2.30 -26.27 -3.19
N GLN A 260 2.95 -27.08 -4.03
CA GLN A 260 3.69 -28.25 -3.56
C GLN A 260 4.86 -27.82 -2.66
N ALA A 261 5.15 -28.59 -1.60
CA ALA A 261 6.19 -28.20 -0.64
C ALA A 261 7.58 -28.05 -1.28
N SER A 262 7.86 -28.81 -2.35
CA SER A 262 9.10 -28.71 -3.14
C SER A 262 9.24 -27.36 -3.87
N ASP A 263 8.13 -26.72 -4.21
CA ASP A 263 8.12 -25.48 -5.00
C ASP A 263 8.06 -24.23 -4.12
N ALA A 264 7.87 -24.35 -2.81
CA ALA A 264 7.76 -23.22 -1.89
C ALA A 264 8.99 -22.28 -1.94
N GLY A 265 10.17 -22.82 -2.27
CA GLY A 265 11.40 -22.02 -2.43
C GLY A 265 11.39 -21.08 -3.64
N ARG A 266 10.45 -21.26 -4.58
CA ARG A 266 10.25 -20.39 -5.76
C ARG A 266 9.31 -19.22 -5.48
N TYR A 267 8.76 -19.11 -4.27
CA TYR A 267 7.79 -18.07 -3.92
C TYR A 267 8.43 -17.03 -2.99
N GLY A 268 8.23 -15.75 -3.32
CA GLY A 268 8.67 -14.60 -2.54
C GLY A 268 8.01 -13.32 -3.03
N GLY A 269 8.20 -12.22 -2.31
CA GLY A 269 7.75 -10.89 -2.74
C GLY A 269 8.41 -10.48 -4.05
N SER A 270 7.66 -9.81 -4.93
CA SER A 270 8.14 -9.42 -6.27
C SER A 270 9.16 -8.27 -6.28
N VAL A 271 9.48 -7.69 -5.11
CA VAL A 271 10.38 -6.54 -4.98
C VAL A 271 11.66 -6.96 -4.26
N SER A 272 12.78 -6.97 -5.00
CA SER A 272 14.07 -7.42 -4.48
C SER A 272 14.55 -6.56 -3.31
N LEU A 273 14.49 -5.22 -3.44
CA LEU A 273 14.90 -4.26 -2.41
C LEU A 273 14.13 -4.42 -1.08
N ALA A 274 12.95 -5.05 -1.10
CA ALA A 274 12.22 -5.36 0.13
C ALA A 274 12.67 -6.71 0.72
N ASP A 275 13.93 -7.11 0.51
CA ASP A 275 14.46 -8.44 0.82
C ASP A 275 13.63 -9.59 0.21
N TYR A 276 12.90 -9.41 -0.90
CA TYR A 276 11.87 -10.35 -1.37
C TYR A 276 10.80 -10.70 -0.30
N CYS A 277 10.65 -9.90 0.76
CA CYS A 277 9.59 -10.09 1.74
C CYS A 277 8.25 -9.76 1.06
N PRO A 278 7.26 -10.66 1.11
CA PRO A 278 5.96 -10.43 0.49
C PRO A 278 5.08 -9.56 1.38
N TYR A 279 4.48 -8.53 0.82
CA TYR A 279 3.65 -7.56 1.53
C TYR A 279 2.42 -7.13 0.75
N LEU A 280 1.46 -6.58 1.50
CA LEU A 280 0.29 -5.94 0.91
C LEU A 280 0.70 -4.65 0.21
N GLN A 281 0.59 -4.66 -1.11
CA GLN A 281 0.98 -3.55 -1.96
C GLN A 281 -0.28 -2.87 -2.50
N GLU A 282 -0.35 -1.56 -2.33
CA GLU A 282 -1.33 -0.72 -3.03
C GLU A 282 -1.09 -0.73 -4.54
N PHE A 283 -2.16 -0.57 -5.32
CA PHE A 283 -2.07 -0.73 -6.76
C PHE A 283 -2.93 0.28 -7.51
N VAL A 284 -2.73 0.34 -8.81
CA VAL A 284 -3.46 1.20 -9.73
C VAL A 284 -4.18 0.35 -10.77
N TRP A 285 -5.43 0.71 -11.05
CA TRP A 285 -6.20 0.09 -12.12
C TRP A 285 -5.82 0.72 -13.46
N LYS A 286 -5.30 -0.10 -14.37
CA LYS A 286 -4.91 0.31 -15.72
C LYS A 286 -5.92 -0.21 -16.76
N GLN A 287 -6.23 0.60 -17.75
CA GLN A 287 -6.98 0.24 -18.95
C GLN A 287 -6.18 0.73 -20.16
N ASP A 288 -5.79 -0.17 -21.06
CA ASP A 288 -5.00 0.14 -22.27
C ASP A 288 -3.74 0.99 -21.97
N ASP A 289 -2.99 0.63 -20.92
CA ASP A 289 -1.80 1.34 -20.41
C ASP A 289 -2.02 2.78 -19.90
N SER A 290 -3.26 3.27 -19.86
CA SER A 290 -3.66 4.49 -19.14
C SER A 290 -4.14 4.12 -17.73
N PHE A 291 -3.73 4.86 -16.68
CA PHE A 291 -4.40 4.65 -15.39
C PHE A 291 -5.77 5.28 -15.38
N LYS A 292 -6.63 4.58 -14.66
CA LYS A 292 -7.98 4.97 -14.38
C LYS A 292 -8.13 5.48 -12.94
N ARG A 293 -7.59 4.74 -11.97
CA ARG A 293 -7.70 5.07 -10.54
C ARG A 293 -6.68 4.33 -9.67
N GLY A 294 -6.33 4.90 -8.52
CA GLY A 294 -5.60 4.22 -7.45
C GLY A 294 -6.51 3.41 -6.54
N SER A 295 -5.93 2.79 -5.51
CA SER A 295 -6.64 1.95 -4.54
C SER A 295 -6.87 2.60 -3.17
N ARG A 296 -6.39 3.82 -2.92
CA ARG A 296 -6.68 4.58 -1.69
C ARG A 296 -8.14 4.97 -1.59
N CYS A 297 -8.75 4.67 -0.45
CA CYS A 297 -10.16 4.94 -0.20
C CYS A 297 -10.48 6.43 0.00
N SER A 298 -9.52 7.24 0.46
CA SER A 298 -9.76 8.66 0.77
C SER A 298 -9.88 9.59 -0.45
N ILE A 299 -9.50 9.11 -1.64
CA ILE A 299 -9.36 9.92 -2.85
C ILE A 299 -10.62 9.84 -3.71
N SER A 300 -11.44 10.88 -3.73
CA SER A 300 -12.71 10.88 -4.46
C SER A 300 -12.58 10.66 -5.97
N GLN A 301 -11.43 10.97 -6.57
CA GLN A 301 -11.13 10.71 -7.98
C GLN A 301 -11.08 9.20 -8.30
N ASN A 302 -10.97 8.33 -7.29
CA ASN A 302 -10.98 6.87 -7.47
C ASN A 302 -12.41 6.28 -7.56
N ASN A 303 -13.46 7.10 -7.46
CA ASN A 303 -14.83 6.61 -7.63
C ASN A 303 -15.07 6.03 -9.03
N LEU A 304 -15.91 5.00 -9.08
CA LEU A 304 -16.35 4.36 -10.32
C LEU A 304 -17.70 4.91 -10.74
N GLU A 305 -17.93 4.95 -12.06
CA GLU A 305 -19.29 5.08 -12.58
C GLU A 305 -20.15 3.91 -12.08
N GLN A 306 -21.43 4.19 -11.83
CA GLN A 306 -22.34 3.22 -11.22
C GLN A 306 -22.40 1.89 -11.99
N SER A 307 -22.37 1.94 -13.33
CA SER A 307 -22.39 0.76 -14.21
C SER A 307 -21.16 -0.15 -14.07
N GLN A 308 -20.04 0.37 -13.56
CA GLN A 308 -18.78 -0.36 -13.34
C GLN A 308 -18.54 -0.68 -11.87
N ASN A 309 -19.32 -0.09 -10.96
CA ASN A 309 -19.17 -0.22 -9.52
C ASN A 309 -19.80 -1.51 -8.99
N HIS A 310 -19.25 -2.64 -9.40
CA HIS A 310 -19.80 -3.96 -9.09
C HIS A 310 -19.86 -4.26 -7.58
N LEU A 311 -18.94 -3.70 -6.79
CA LEU A 311 -18.80 -3.91 -5.36
C LEU A 311 -19.44 -2.80 -4.51
N LEU A 312 -20.16 -1.86 -5.14
CA LEU A 312 -20.81 -0.71 -4.48
C LEU A 312 -19.83 0.12 -3.63
N GLU A 313 -18.60 0.24 -4.10
CA GLU A 313 -17.55 0.98 -3.42
C GLU A 313 -17.84 2.48 -3.43
N TYR A 314 -17.32 3.19 -2.44
CA TYR A 314 -17.28 4.63 -2.41
C TYR A 314 -15.90 5.10 -1.95
N TYR A 315 -15.38 6.10 -2.67
CA TYR A 315 -14.08 6.70 -2.41
C TYR A 315 -14.26 8.17 -2.01
N GLY A 316 -13.67 8.59 -0.89
CA GLY A 316 -13.70 9.97 -0.43
C GLY A 316 -13.19 10.12 1.01
N PRO A 317 -13.10 11.36 1.53
CA PRO A 317 -12.40 11.66 2.78
C PRO A 317 -12.81 10.81 3.99
N ASN A 318 -14.08 10.38 4.06
CA ASN A 318 -14.62 9.54 5.14
C ASN A 318 -14.83 8.10 4.66
N SER A 319 -13.83 7.51 4.02
CA SER A 319 -13.90 6.15 3.48
C SER A 319 -12.67 5.34 3.87
N LYS A 320 -12.93 4.09 4.28
CA LYS A 320 -11.91 3.11 4.66
C LYS A 320 -12.16 1.81 3.90
N CYS A 321 -11.15 0.97 3.88
CA CYS A 321 -11.20 -0.36 3.30
C CYS A 321 -11.85 -1.33 4.31
N PHE A 322 -12.88 -2.04 3.85
CA PHE A 322 -13.52 -3.10 4.61
C PHE A 322 -13.36 -4.43 3.90
N SER A 323 -13.11 -5.47 4.68
CA SER A 323 -12.97 -6.83 4.19
C SER A 323 -14.35 -7.37 3.77
N HIS A 324 -14.40 -8.13 2.70
CA HIS A 324 -15.61 -8.83 2.28
C HIS A 324 -15.72 -10.19 2.98
N GLY A 325 -16.95 -10.66 3.16
CA GLY A 325 -17.26 -11.99 3.67
C GLY A 325 -17.34 -13.04 2.55
N LEU A 326 -18.37 -13.90 2.60
CA LEU A 326 -18.63 -14.86 1.52
C LEU A 326 -18.98 -14.13 0.22
N GLY A 327 -18.25 -14.49 -0.85
CA GLY A 327 -17.99 -13.66 -2.03
C GLY A 327 -19.18 -12.97 -2.70
N TRP A 328 -18.88 -11.80 -3.25
CA TRP A 328 -19.82 -10.90 -3.89
C TRP A 328 -20.44 -11.51 -5.16
N GLN A 329 -21.71 -11.23 -5.43
CA GLN A 329 -22.44 -11.75 -6.59
C GLN A 329 -23.29 -10.65 -7.22
N LEU A 330 -23.27 -10.58 -8.55
CA LEU A 330 -24.16 -9.76 -9.35
C LEU A 330 -25.08 -10.69 -10.14
N GLN A 331 -26.39 -10.47 -10.04
CA GLN A 331 -27.38 -11.27 -10.72
C GLN A 331 -28.11 -10.42 -11.75
N HIS A 332 -28.24 -10.96 -12.96
CA HIS A 332 -29.14 -10.44 -13.99
C HIS A 332 -30.02 -11.60 -14.48
N CYS A 333 -31.01 -11.33 -15.31
CA CYS A 333 -32.01 -12.35 -15.68
C CYS A 333 -31.46 -13.60 -16.38
N ARG A 334 -30.25 -13.53 -16.94
CA ARG A 334 -29.65 -14.63 -17.72
C ARG A 334 -28.40 -15.22 -17.08
N GLY A 335 -28.02 -14.78 -15.88
CA GLY A 335 -26.85 -15.36 -15.23
C GLY A 335 -26.38 -14.63 -13.97
N VAL A 336 -25.39 -15.24 -13.35
CA VAL A 336 -24.71 -14.73 -12.16
C VAL A 336 -23.27 -14.44 -12.53
N PHE A 337 -22.81 -13.24 -12.19
CA PHE A 337 -21.43 -12.81 -12.31
C PHE A 337 -20.84 -12.68 -10.91
N LYS A 338 -19.64 -13.22 -10.68
CA LYS A 338 -18.92 -13.09 -9.42
C LYS A 338 -17.72 -12.20 -9.66
N PRO A 339 -17.75 -10.92 -9.24
CA PRO A 339 -16.58 -10.07 -9.35
C PRO A 339 -15.51 -10.59 -8.41
N LEU A 340 -14.27 -10.23 -8.71
CA LEU A 340 -13.17 -10.39 -7.78
C LEU A 340 -13.45 -9.54 -6.53
N SER A 341 -13.48 -10.18 -5.37
CA SER A 341 -13.85 -9.54 -4.11
C SER A 341 -13.03 -10.13 -2.96
N GLY A 342 -12.60 -9.28 -2.06
CA GLY A 342 -11.91 -9.63 -0.81
C GLY A 342 -11.88 -8.44 0.13
N SER A 343 -11.90 -7.24 -0.44
CA SER A 343 -12.13 -5.99 0.26
C SER A 343 -12.58 -4.90 -0.72
N GLY A 344 -13.08 -3.79 -0.18
CA GLY A 344 -13.47 -2.62 -0.96
C GLY A 344 -13.55 -1.36 -0.09
N CYS A 345 -13.57 -0.19 -0.73
CA CYS A 345 -13.69 1.08 -0.03
C CYS A 345 -15.15 1.44 0.23
N TYR A 346 -15.49 1.78 1.47
CA TYR A 346 -16.83 2.18 1.86
C TYR A 346 -16.81 3.39 2.77
N GLN A 347 -17.86 4.21 2.66
CA GLN A 347 -18.06 5.32 3.57
C GLN A 347 -18.40 4.81 4.97
N TYR A 348 -17.87 5.48 5.99
CA TYR A 348 -18.16 5.17 7.37
C TYR A 348 -18.46 6.44 8.18
N ARG A 349 -19.03 6.24 9.36
CA ARG A 349 -19.22 7.27 10.40
C ARG A 349 -18.96 6.65 11.76
N CYS A 350 -18.26 7.40 12.61
CA CYS A 350 -18.07 7.08 14.01
C CYS A 350 -18.97 7.98 14.87
N ASP A 351 -19.69 7.40 15.82
CA ASP A 351 -20.52 8.11 16.81
C ASP A 351 -20.43 7.44 18.18
N THR A 352 -20.58 8.20 19.26
CA THR A 352 -20.42 7.68 20.64
C THR A 352 -21.52 6.69 21.04
N ARG A 353 -22.72 6.79 20.47
CA ARG A 353 -23.85 5.89 20.74
C ARG A 353 -23.81 4.65 19.85
N SER A 354 -23.55 4.87 18.56
CA SER A 354 -23.60 3.81 17.55
C SER A 354 -22.28 3.09 17.35
N GLY A 355 -21.16 3.69 17.75
CA GLY A 355 -19.83 3.22 17.41
C GLY A 355 -19.57 3.40 15.92
N LEU A 356 -19.23 2.30 15.24
CA LEU A 356 -18.93 2.28 13.80
C LEU A 356 -20.20 1.99 12.98
N THR A 357 -20.47 2.84 12.00
CA THR A 357 -21.57 2.68 11.02
C THR A 357 -21.01 2.78 9.61
N LEU A 358 -21.27 1.79 8.76
CA LEU A 358 -21.01 1.84 7.33
C LEU A 358 -22.17 2.49 6.59
N ILE A 359 -21.88 3.15 5.48
CA ILE A 359 -22.87 3.74 4.58
C ILE A 359 -22.64 3.15 3.19
N VAL A 360 -23.60 2.36 2.72
CA VAL A 360 -23.53 1.72 1.39
C VAL A 360 -24.74 2.13 0.58
N MET A 361 -24.50 2.81 -0.55
CA MET A 361 -25.56 3.38 -1.39
C MET A 361 -26.58 4.24 -0.62
N GLY A 362 -26.11 4.98 0.39
CA GLY A 362 -26.94 5.84 1.25
C GLY A 362 -27.68 5.11 2.38
N VAL A 363 -27.55 3.79 2.48
CA VAL A 363 -28.13 2.98 3.57
C VAL A 363 -27.11 2.80 4.68
N GLU A 364 -27.52 3.07 5.91
CA GLU A 364 -26.67 2.95 7.09
C GLU A 364 -26.71 1.53 7.68
N HIS A 365 -25.53 0.96 7.92
CA HIS A 365 -25.35 -0.37 8.51
C HIS A 365 -24.42 -0.27 9.73
N ARG A 366 -24.98 -0.47 10.93
CA ARG A 366 -24.21 -0.44 12.17
C ARG A 366 -23.40 -1.72 12.36
N CYS A 367 -22.13 -1.56 12.76
CA CYS A 367 -21.29 -2.63 13.28
C CYS A 367 -21.44 -2.72 14.80
N TYR A 368 -22.05 -3.81 15.27
CA TYR A 368 -22.30 -4.09 16.68
C TYR A 368 -21.16 -4.85 17.34
N PHE A 369 -20.40 -5.66 16.59
CA PHE A 369 -19.25 -6.42 17.09
C PHE A 369 -18.27 -6.76 15.95
N GLU A 370 -17.02 -7.02 16.31
CA GLU A 370 -15.98 -7.45 15.37
C GLU A 370 -16.33 -8.79 14.71
N GLY A 371 -16.20 -8.85 13.38
CA GLY A 371 -16.50 -10.03 12.57
C GLY A 371 -17.97 -10.12 12.13
N GLN A 372 -18.85 -9.20 12.57
CA GLN A 372 -20.24 -9.15 12.10
C GLN A 372 -20.29 -9.07 10.57
N GLN A 373 -21.17 -9.87 9.99
CA GLN A 373 -21.39 -9.96 8.55
C GLN A 373 -22.58 -9.09 8.14
N ILE A 374 -22.34 -8.00 7.42
CA ILE A 374 -23.38 -7.14 6.86
C ILE A 374 -23.74 -7.60 5.46
N LEU A 375 -24.94 -8.18 5.31
CA LEU A 375 -25.49 -8.50 3.99
C LEU A 375 -25.98 -7.23 3.30
N VAL A 376 -25.30 -6.85 2.22
CA VAL A 376 -25.69 -5.72 1.36
C VAL A 376 -26.43 -6.27 0.15
N THR A 377 -27.63 -5.72 -0.12
CA THR A 377 -28.39 -6.03 -1.33
C THR A 377 -28.85 -4.73 -1.98
N TYR A 378 -28.54 -4.54 -3.26
CA TYR A 378 -28.90 -3.33 -4.02
C TYR A 378 -29.23 -3.71 -5.47
N SER A 379 -30.28 -3.09 -6.04
CA SER A 379 -30.64 -3.30 -7.44
C SER A 379 -30.50 -2.01 -8.22
N ASP A 380 -29.77 -2.05 -9.32
CA ASP A 380 -29.79 -1.01 -10.36
C ASP A 380 -30.61 -1.48 -11.58
N SER A 381 -30.46 -0.79 -12.72
CA SER A 381 -31.18 -1.12 -13.98
C SER A 381 -30.71 -2.42 -14.66
N HIS A 382 -29.55 -2.96 -14.29
CA HIS A 382 -28.88 -4.08 -14.95
C HIS A 382 -28.61 -5.27 -14.02
N TRP A 383 -28.30 -4.99 -12.75
CA TRP A 383 -27.80 -5.97 -11.79
C TRP A 383 -28.50 -5.86 -10.44
N LEU A 384 -28.73 -7.03 -9.83
CA LEU A 384 -28.92 -7.20 -8.40
C LEU A 384 -27.56 -7.53 -7.79
N HIS A 385 -27.01 -6.59 -7.03
CA HIS A 385 -25.78 -6.73 -6.25
C HIS A 385 -26.10 -7.39 -4.92
N ARG A 386 -25.36 -8.43 -4.57
CA ARG A 386 -25.43 -9.11 -3.29
C ARG A 386 -24.04 -9.38 -2.76
N GLY A 387 -23.70 -8.76 -1.65
CA GLY A 387 -22.37 -8.80 -1.06
C GLY A 387 -22.42 -8.93 0.45
N ASN A 388 -21.30 -9.29 1.05
CA ASN A 388 -21.14 -9.33 2.49
C ASN A 388 -19.93 -8.51 2.89
N ILE A 389 -20.09 -7.58 3.83
CA ILE A 389 -19.03 -6.76 4.37
C ILE A 389 -18.79 -7.18 5.82
N THR A 390 -17.55 -7.51 6.15
CA THR A 390 -17.14 -7.88 7.50
C THR A 390 -16.80 -6.63 8.30
N CYS A 391 -17.49 -6.45 9.43
CA CYS A 391 -17.23 -5.37 10.37
C CYS A 391 -15.89 -5.58 11.09
N PRO A 392 -14.98 -4.58 11.08
CA PRO A 392 -13.87 -4.53 12.02
C PRO A 392 -14.35 -4.18 13.42
N SER A 393 -13.43 -4.23 14.39
CA SER A 393 -13.72 -3.68 15.71
C SER A 393 -13.95 -2.16 15.60
N CYS A 394 -14.84 -1.60 16.43
CA CYS A 394 -15.04 -0.15 16.46
C CYS A 394 -13.73 0.57 16.85
N ALA A 395 -12.97 0.00 17.77
CA ALA A 395 -11.71 0.58 18.25
C ALA A 395 -10.70 0.79 17.12
N GLU A 396 -10.58 -0.19 16.22
CA GLU A 396 -9.64 -0.15 15.10
C GLU A 396 -9.85 1.06 14.18
N ILE A 397 -11.09 1.51 13.97
CA ILE A 397 -11.38 2.64 13.08
C ILE A 397 -11.64 3.93 13.86
N CYS A 398 -12.47 3.89 14.90
CA CYS A 398 -13.00 5.09 15.54
C CYS A 398 -12.15 5.59 16.71
N GLN A 399 -11.35 4.73 17.36
CA GLN A 399 -10.55 5.16 18.50
C GLN A 399 -9.36 6.03 18.07
N GLU A 400 -8.84 5.82 16.85
CA GLU A 400 -7.85 6.70 16.23
C GLU A 400 -8.38 8.14 16.02
N GLU A 401 -9.70 8.31 15.91
CA GLU A 401 -10.38 9.61 15.83
C GLU A 401 -10.65 10.22 17.22
N GLY A 402 -10.15 9.61 18.29
CA GLY A 402 -10.38 10.04 19.67
C GLY A 402 -11.77 9.70 20.22
N LEU A 403 -12.51 8.79 19.56
CA LEU A 403 -13.85 8.39 19.96
C LEU A 403 -13.84 7.18 20.90
N GLN A 404 -14.62 7.25 21.98
CA GLN A 404 -14.85 6.11 22.86
C GLN A 404 -15.98 5.23 22.30
N CYS A 405 -15.64 3.99 21.91
CA CYS A 405 -16.59 3.05 21.33
C CYS A 405 -17.57 2.46 22.37
N PRO A 406 -18.84 2.24 22.01
CA PRO A 406 -19.78 1.50 22.84
C PRO A 406 -19.37 0.01 22.96
N PRO A 407 -19.85 -0.71 24.00
CA PRO A 407 -19.58 -2.13 24.15
C PRO A 407 -20.20 -2.95 23.01
N GLU A 408 -19.55 -4.07 22.68
CA GLU A 408 -20.05 -4.98 21.64
C GLU A 408 -21.42 -5.57 22.01
N GLN A 409 -22.29 -5.73 21.01
CA GLN A 409 -23.64 -6.26 21.19
C GLN A 409 -23.89 -7.44 20.23
N ARG A 410 -23.73 -8.68 20.71
CA ARG A 410 -23.85 -9.90 19.89
C ARG A 410 -25.27 -10.44 19.77
N ASP A 411 -26.15 -10.12 20.73
CA ASP A 411 -27.51 -10.65 20.81
C ASP A 411 -28.55 -9.78 20.07
N VAL A 412 -28.10 -8.84 19.23
CA VAL A 412 -28.99 -7.94 18.50
C VAL A 412 -29.68 -8.71 17.38
N TYR A 413 -31.01 -8.79 17.42
CA TYR A 413 -31.80 -9.24 16.28
C TYR A 413 -31.76 -8.16 15.19
N ILE A 414 -30.86 -8.35 14.22
CA ILE A 414 -30.77 -7.48 13.06
C ILE A 414 -31.90 -7.89 12.11
N SER A 415 -32.98 -7.11 12.10
CA SER A 415 -34.00 -7.21 11.05
C SER A 415 -33.29 -7.02 9.72
N THR A 416 -33.24 -8.07 8.90
CA THR A 416 -32.85 -7.94 7.50
C THR A 416 -34.03 -7.31 6.79
N ASP A 417 -34.16 -5.99 6.91
CA ASP A 417 -35.17 -5.22 6.17
C ASP A 417 -34.76 -5.24 4.70
N SER A 418 -35.03 -6.38 4.09
CA SER A 418 -34.91 -6.60 2.66
C SER A 418 -36.13 -5.93 2.05
N HIS A 419 -36.02 -4.62 1.81
CA HIS A 419 -36.70 -4.10 0.63
C HIS A 419 -36.36 -5.07 -0.50
N ALA A 420 -37.40 -5.76 -0.99
CA ALA A 420 -37.23 -6.91 -1.87
C ALA A 420 -36.57 -6.45 -3.18
N ALA A 421 -35.24 -6.36 -3.19
CA ALA A 421 -34.45 -5.99 -4.33
C ALA A 421 -34.64 -7.10 -5.35
N ARG A 422 -35.34 -6.77 -6.44
CA ARG A 422 -35.69 -7.73 -7.48
C ARG A 422 -34.59 -7.76 -8.52
N ILE A 423 -34.35 -8.93 -9.09
CA ILE A 423 -33.51 -9.04 -10.28
C ILE A 423 -34.19 -8.18 -11.37
N PRO A 424 -33.47 -7.20 -11.97
CA PRO A 424 -34.05 -6.29 -12.95
C PRO A 424 -34.40 -7.03 -14.24
N CYS A 425 -35.63 -7.55 -14.30
CA CYS A 425 -36.17 -8.33 -15.40
C CYS A 425 -37.36 -7.65 -16.07
N GLY A 426 -37.08 -6.65 -16.92
CA GLY A 426 -38.04 -6.07 -17.88
C GLY A 426 -37.57 -4.70 -18.41
N LYS A 427 -37.65 -4.33 -19.70
CA LYS A 427 -38.25 -4.89 -20.93
C LYS A 427 -37.22 -4.90 -22.08
N ALA A 428 -36.62 -6.05 -22.37
CA ALA A 428 -35.87 -6.25 -23.62
C ALA A 428 -36.81 -6.61 -24.80
N THR A 429 -37.95 -5.94 -25.01
CA THR A 429 -38.92 -6.31 -26.06
C THR A 429 -39.87 -5.21 -26.55
N HIS A 430 -39.53 -3.91 -26.52
CA HIS A 430 -40.38 -2.90 -27.20
C HIS A 430 -39.69 -2.00 -28.22
N HIS A 431 -38.36 -1.83 -28.16
CA HIS A 431 -37.70 -0.95 -29.15
C HIS A 431 -37.49 -1.61 -30.52
N ARG A 432 -37.40 -2.94 -30.61
CA ARG A 432 -37.31 -3.65 -31.90
C ARG A 432 -38.66 -3.89 -32.57
N ILE A 433 -39.76 -3.95 -31.82
CA ILE A 433 -41.10 -4.17 -32.39
C ILE A 433 -41.66 -2.86 -32.98
N SER A 434 -41.39 -1.70 -32.35
CA SER A 434 -41.79 -0.40 -32.91
C SER A 434 -41.06 -0.07 -34.22
N GLN A 435 -39.74 -0.31 -34.30
CA GLN A 435 -38.99 -0.08 -35.53
C GLN A 435 -39.36 -1.07 -36.66
N MET A 436 -39.68 -2.32 -36.35
CA MET A 436 -40.16 -3.27 -37.36
C MET A 436 -41.60 -3.00 -37.82
N LEU A 437 -42.49 -2.50 -36.95
CA LEU A 437 -43.86 -2.10 -37.33
C LEU A 437 -43.87 -0.82 -38.18
N ILE A 438 -43.00 0.15 -37.89
CA ILE A 438 -42.87 1.37 -38.70
C ILE A 438 -42.24 1.06 -40.07
N ALA A 439 -41.25 0.16 -40.13
CA ALA A 439 -40.65 -0.28 -41.40
C ALA A 439 -41.63 -1.08 -42.27
N SER A 440 -42.50 -1.91 -41.68
CA SER A 440 -43.51 -2.67 -42.43
C SER A 440 -44.70 -1.82 -42.90
N LEU A 441 -45.09 -0.78 -42.15
CA LEU A 441 -46.07 0.22 -42.60
C LEU A 441 -45.55 1.08 -43.77
N LEU A 442 -44.26 1.43 -43.78
CA LEU A 442 -43.65 2.20 -44.88
C LEU A 442 -43.53 1.37 -46.17
N VAL A 443 -43.26 0.07 -46.08
CA VAL A 443 -43.20 -0.84 -47.24
C VAL A 443 -44.60 -1.10 -47.83
N LEU A 444 -45.64 -1.20 -46.99
CA LEU A 444 -47.03 -1.33 -47.45
C LEU A 444 -47.57 -0.05 -48.13
N CYS A 445 -47.19 1.14 -47.65
CA CYS A 445 -47.51 2.40 -48.34
C CYS A 445 -46.81 2.52 -49.70
N TYR A 446 -45.55 2.08 -49.82
CA TYR A 446 -44.81 2.13 -51.08
C TYR A 446 -45.38 1.16 -52.15
N LEU A 447 -45.97 0.04 -51.72
CA LEU A 447 -46.62 -0.94 -52.59
C LEU A 447 -48.03 -0.54 -53.02
N CYS A 448 -48.76 0.27 -52.24
CA CYS A 448 -50.06 0.81 -52.66
C CYS A 448 -49.95 1.92 -53.71
N ILE A 449 -48.93 2.78 -53.63
CA ILE A 449 -48.75 3.89 -54.58
C ILE A 449 -48.33 3.38 -55.99
N ARG A 450 -47.70 2.21 -56.08
CA ARG A 450 -47.32 1.59 -57.37
C ARG A 450 -48.45 0.86 -58.10
N ARG A 451 -49.66 0.77 -57.53
CA ARG A 451 -50.82 0.12 -58.17
C ARG A 451 -51.86 1.10 -58.74
N THR A 452 -51.61 2.40 -58.68
CA THR A 452 -52.52 3.46 -59.17
C THR A 452 -51.87 4.48 -60.11
N PHE A 453 -50.74 4.14 -60.72
CA PHE A 453 -50.16 4.86 -61.87
C PHE A 453 -49.86 3.91 -63.03
#